data_AF-A0AAJ7W819-F1
#
_entry.id   AF-A0AAJ7W819-F1
#
_cell.length_a   1.000
_cell.length_b   1.000
_cell.length_c   1.000
_cell.angle_alpha   90.00
_cell.angle_beta   90.00
_cell.angle_gamma   90.00
#
_symmetry.space_group_name_H-M   'P 1'
#
loop_
_entity.id
_entity.type
_entity.pdbx_description
1 polymer ?
#
loop_
_entity_poly.entity_id
_entity_poly.type
_entity_poly.pdbx_seq_one_letter_code
_entity_poly.pdbx_strand_id
1 'polypeptide(L)'
;MLNLFTPKVWYAVLIIYILFCVCNHLSQRINVKFLRKKPRVKLQDSFFYNFGMICGQSYLPGGICRSSKIVELWLGLFSLIIRTAFGALLIRCLTQTTFTIPFHDMRSLLENSQYNILTLNGSLPQLAMSAKALHLLSLLSIEDIPYEKVAKRHVIKSSMEEMYRTVCTSDNYAIFMAADIKQARGAYFCLLNPMGTSIMENWIVSGIARNFRYKRTIDVAIIKFHEVGFINALVKRFITFVDRIKEPPNIIEPINMEQIHLILLLLSNGFLLSFIVFSFEIITFYCKVH
;
A
#
# COMPACT_ATOMS: atom_id res chain seq x y z
N MET A 1 -8.72 -9.79 2.20
CA MET A 1 -8.79 -11.26 2.01
C MET A 1 -9.86 -11.66 0.98
N LEU A 2 -11.17 -11.49 1.24
CA LEU A 2 -12.21 -11.86 0.26
C LEU A 2 -12.14 -11.05 -1.05
N ASN A 3 -11.58 -9.84 -1.00
CA ASN A 3 -11.38 -8.96 -2.16
C ASN A 3 -10.28 -9.43 -3.13
N LEU A 4 -9.50 -10.47 -2.81
CA LEU A 4 -8.46 -11.01 -3.70
C LEU A 4 -9.05 -11.62 -4.97
N PHE A 5 -10.21 -12.26 -4.84
CA PHE A 5 -11.00 -12.71 -5.97
C PHE A 5 -12.25 -11.85 -6.10
N THR A 6 -12.66 -11.61 -7.35
CA THR A 6 -13.95 -10.99 -7.60
C THR A 6 -15.06 -11.91 -7.10
N PRO A 7 -16.20 -11.37 -6.62
CA PRO A 7 -17.33 -12.18 -6.16
C PRO A 7 -17.77 -13.24 -7.17
N LYS A 8 -17.68 -12.92 -8.47
CA LYS A 8 -17.99 -13.83 -9.58
C LYS A 8 -17.13 -15.11 -9.54
N VAL A 9 -15.84 -14.98 -9.25
CA VAL A 9 -14.92 -16.13 -9.17
C VAL A 9 -15.25 -16.99 -7.96
N TRP A 10 -15.59 -16.39 -6.82
CA TRP A 10 -16.05 -17.15 -5.64
C TRP A 10 -17.30 -17.97 -5.92
N TYR A 11 -18.31 -17.39 -6.59
CA TYR A 11 -19.50 -18.12 -6.99
C TYR A 11 -19.19 -19.24 -7.98
N ALA A 12 -18.28 -19.01 -8.95
CA ALA A 12 -17.86 -20.04 -9.90
C ALA A 12 -17.17 -21.21 -9.19
N VAL A 13 -16.27 -20.95 -8.23
CA VAL A 13 -15.61 -21.99 -7.44
C VAL A 13 -16.63 -22.81 -6.64
N LEU A 14 -17.63 -22.16 -6.04
CA LEU A 14 -18.68 -22.83 -5.28
C LEU A 14 -19.57 -23.70 -6.18
N ILE A 15 -19.95 -23.22 -7.36
CA ILE A 15 -20.73 -23.99 -8.35
C ILE A 15 -19.94 -25.22 -8.82
N ILE A 16 -18.67 -25.05 -9.18
CA ILE A 16 -17.79 -26.14 -9.61
C ILE A 16 -17.60 -27.17 -8.49
N TYR A 17 -17.45 -26.72 -7.24
CA TYR A 17 -17.37 -27.62 -6.08
C TYR A 17 -18.64 -28.46 -5.91
N ILE A 18 -19.82 -27.85 -5.98
CA ILE A 18 -21.11 -28.58 -5.89
C ILE A 18 -21.21 -29.59 -7.05
N LEU A 19 -20.84 -29.18 -8.26
CA LEU A 19 -20.85 -30.06 -9.43
C LEU A 19 -19.95 -31.28 -9.22
N PHE A 20 -18.72 -31.09 -8.73
CA PHE A 20 -17.81 -32.20 -8.43
C PHE A 20 -18.37 -33.12 -7.33
N CYS A 21 -19.05 -32.58 -6.31
CA CYS A 21 -19.71 -33.39 -5.28
C CYS A 21 -20.83 -34.26 -5.85
N VAL A 22 -21.70 -33.68 -6.70
CA VAL A 22 -22.78 -34.42 -7.37
C VAL A 22 -22.22 -35.48 -8.32
N CYS A 23 -21.20 -35.13 -9.13
CA CYS A 23 -20.54 -36.05 -10.04
C CYS A 23 -19.87 -37.21 -9.30
N ASN A 24 -19.19 -36.95 -8.18
CA ASN A 24 -18.56 -38.02 -7.38
C ASN A 24 -19.64 -38.94 -6.76
N HIS A 25 -20.71 -38.37 -6.21
CA HIS A 25 -21.83 -39.16 -5.69
C HIS A 25 -22.52 -40.01 -6.77
N LEU A 26 -22.76 -39.44 -7.94
CA LEU A 26 -23.41 -40.12 -9.05
C LEU A 26 -22.53 -41.26 -9.60
N SER A 27 -21.23 -41.01 -9.77
CA SER A 27 -20.24 -42.01 -10.18
C SER A 27 -20.22 -43.20 -9.22
N GLN A 28 -20.24 -42.92 -7.90
CA GLN A 28 -20.33 -43.98 -6.88
C GLN A 28 -21.67 -44.72 -6.94
N ARG A 29 -22.81 -44.03 -7.09
CA ARG A 29 -24.14 -44.63 -7.19
C ARG A 29 -24.30 -45.55 -8.41
N ILE A 30 -23.85 -45.10 -9.58
CA ILE A 30 -23.90 -45.89 -10.83
C ILE A 30 -23.06 -47.14 -10.67
N ASN A 31 -21.86 -47.01 -10.11
CA ASN A 31 -20.96 -48.15 -9.98
C ASN A 31 -21.43 -49.16 -8.91
N VAL A 32 -22.05 -48.69 -7.83
CA VAL A 32 -22.73 -49.54 -6.83
C VAL A 32 -23.86 -50.34 -7.46
N LYS A 33 -24.66 -49.72 -8.36
CA LYS A 33 -25.70 -50.42 -9.14
C LYS A 33 -25.11 -51.47 -10.09
N PHE A 34 -24.01 -51.14 -10.78
CA PHE A 34 -23.36 -52.04 -11.74
C PHE A 34 -22.67 -53.24 -11.08
N LEU A 35 -21.98 -53.02 -9.95
CA LEU A 35 -21.27 -54.07 -9.19
C LEU A 35 -22.15 -54.81 -8.15
N ARG A 36 -23.45 -54.46 -8.03
CA ARG A 36 -24.39 -54.98 -7.01
C ARG A 36 -23.82 -54.97 -5.58
N LYS A 37 -23.01 -53.96 -5.23
CA LYS A 37 -22.46 -53.80 -3.88
C LYS A 37 -23.37 -52.90 -3.04
N LYS A 38 -23.27 -52.95 -1.71
CA LYS A 38 -23.92 -51.94 -0.85
C LYS A 38 -23.18 -50.60 -0.96
N PRO A 39 -23.89 -49.46 -1.06
CA PRO A 39 -23.26 -48.15 -0.99
C PRO A 39 -22.63 -47.96 0.40
N ARG A 40 -21.34 -47.60 0.44
CA ARG A 40 -20.60 -47.38 1.69
C ARG A 40 -20.56 -45.92 2.15
N VAL A 41 -20.88 -44.97 1.27
CA VAL A 41 -20.64 -43.53 1.48
C VAL A 41 -21.95 -42.76 1.31
N LYS A 42 -22.32 -41.94 2.29
CA LYS A 42 -23.47 -41.03 2.16
C LYS A 42 -23.09 -39.79 1.36
N LEU A 43 -24.08 -39.07 0.84
CA LEU A 43 -23.86 -37.83 0.10
C LEU A 43 -23.16 -36.77 0.98
N GLN A 44 -23.52 -36.68 2.25
CA GLN A 44 -22.89 -35.79 3.23
C GLN A 44 -21.39 -36.09 3.41
N ASP A 45 -21.01 -37.37 3.49
CA ASP A 45 -19.62 -37.79 3.60
C ASP A 45 -18.81 -37.39 2.35
N SER A 46 -19.44 -37.43 1.17
CA SER A 46 -18.82 -36.98 -0.08
C SER A 46 -18.57 -35.48 -0.10
N PHE A 47 -19.49 -34.66 0.45
CA PHE A 47 -19.29 -33.21 0.60
C PHE A 47 -18.11 -32.91 1.53
N PHE A 48 -18.06 -33.54 2.71
CA PHE A 48 -16.97 -33.33 3.67
C PHE A 48 -15.61 -33.79 3.12
N TYR A 49 -15.56 -34.94 2.46
CA TYR A 49 -14.33 -35.44 1.86
C TYR A 49 -13.81 -34.51 0.75
N ASN A 50 -14.69 -34.08 -0.16
CA ASN A 50 -14.31 -33.17 -1.23
C ASN A 50 -13.91 -31.79 -0.68
N PHE A 51 -14.54 -31.32 0.39
CA PHE A 51 -14.14 -30.09 1.08
C PHE A 51 -12.74 -30.21 1.67
N GLY A 52 -12.46 -31.31 2.38
CA GLY A 52 -11.12 -31.62 2.89
C GLY A 52 -10.05 -31.64 1.78
N MET A 53 -10.38 -32.17 0.61
CA MET A 53 -9.48 -32.15 -0.56
C MET A 53 -9.19 -30.74 -1.10
N ILE A 54 -10.19 -29.84 -1.09
CA ILE A 54 -9.98 -28.42 -1.43
C ILE A 54 -9.12 -27.72 -0.39
N CYS A 55 -9.32 -28.03 0.90
CA CYS A 55 -8.50 -27.50 1.99
C CYS A 55 -7.08 -28.12 2.06
N GLY A 56 -6.76 -29.09 1.21
CA GLY A 56 -5.47 -29.78 1.21
C GLY A 56 -5.28 -30.79 2.35
N GLN A 57 -6.37 -31.20 2.99
CA GLN A 57 -6.41 -32.17 4.10
C GLN A 57 -7.19 -33.43 3.68
N SER A 58 -6.77 -34.08 2.59
CA SER A 58 -7.49 -35.23 2.04
C SER A 58 -7.14 -36.54 2.74
N TYR A 59 -8.16 -37.34 3.06
CA TYR A 59 -8.03 -38.74 3.48
C TYR A 59 -8.75 -39.64 2.47
N LEU A 60 -8.03 -40.34 1.60
CA LEU A 60 -8.65 -41.27 0.63
C LEU A 60 -9.16 -42.52 1.36
N PRO A 61 -10.49 -42.73 1.51
CA PRO A 61 -10.97 -43.99 2.06
C PRO A 61 -10.61 -45.15 1.12
N GLY A 62 -9.88 -46.14 1.64
CA GLY A 62 -9.51 -47.33 0.91
C GLY A 62 -10.75 -48.10 0.41
N GLY A 63 -10.93 -48.17 -0.91
CA GLY A 63 -12.06 -48.88 -1.54
C GLY A 63 -12.81 -48.11 -2.63
N ILE A 64 -12.38 -46.90 -2.97
CA ILE A 64 -12.98 -46.10 -4.05
C ILE A 64 -12.75 -46.73 -5.43
N CYS A 65 -13.80 -46.67 -6.24
CA CYS A 65 -13.88 -47.27 -7.56
C CYS A 65 -13.06 -46.50 -8.62
N ARG A 66 -12.60 -47.18 -9.68
CA ARG A 66 -11.69 -46.62 -10.70
C ARG A 66 -12.24 -45.37 -11.41
N SER A 67 -13.56 -45.27 -11.61
CA SER A 67 -14.22 -44.08 -12.19
C SER A 67 -14.26 -42.88 -11.24
N SER A 68 -14.45 -43.11 -9.94
CA SER A 68 -14.49 -42.07 -8.91
C SER A 68 -13.07 -41.52 -8.63
N LYS A 69 -12.03 -42.34 -8.80
CA LYS A 69 -10.62 -41.89 -8.75
C LYS A 69 -10.28 -40.83 -9.81
N ILE A 70 -10.89 -40.90 -11.00
CA ILE A 70 -10.67 -39.89 -12.05
C ILE A 70 -11.27 -38.55 -11.62
N VAL A 71 -12.50 -38.56 -11.10
CA VAL A 71 -13.19 -37.35 -10.59
C VAL A 71 -12.40 -36.73 -9.43
N GLU A 72 -11.86 -37.55 -8.54
CA GLU A 72 -11.00 -37.11 -7.44
C GLU A 72 -9.68 -36.51 -7.93
N LEU A 73 -9.07 -37.08 -8.97
CA LEU A 73 -7.86 -36.51 -9.57
C LEU A 73 -8.12 -35.12 -10.16
N TRP A 74 -9.25 -34.95 -10.86
CA TRP A 74 -9.67 -33.63 -11.37
C TRP A 74 -9.97 -32.64 -10.25
N LEU A 75 -10.60 -33.09 -9.17
CA LEU A 75 -10.85 -32.26 -7.99
C LEU A 75 -9.54 -31.83 -7.32
N GLY A 76 -8.56 -32.74 -7.23
CA GLY A 76 -7.21 -32.45 -6.73
C GLY A 76 -6.47 -31.42 -7.58
N LEU A 77 -6.53 -31.56 -8.91
CA LEU A 77 -5.95 -30.57 -9.84
C LEU A 77 -6.62 -29.21 -9.71
N PHE A 78 -7.95 -29.17 -9.62
CA PHE A 78 -8.71 -27.93 -9.41
C PHE A 78 -8.33 -27.25 -8.08
N SER A 79 -8.28 -28.02 -6.99
CA SER A 79 -7.84 -27.55 -5.67
C SER A 79 -6.43 -26.95 -5.72
N LEU A 80 -5.49 -27.64 -6.38
CA LEU A 80 -4.12 -27.17 -6.55
C LEU A 80 -4.08 -25.82 -7.28
N ILE A 81 -4.79 -25.69 -8.40
CA ILE A 81 -4.84 -24.46 -9.21
C ILE A 81 -5.41 -23.29 -8.41
N ILE A 82 -6.54 -23.48 -7.72
CA ILE A 82 -7.17 -22.41 -6.95
C ILE A 82 -6.25 -21.96 -5.82
N ARG A 83 -5.61 -22.89 -5.11
CA ARG A 83 -4.72 -22.57 -3.99
C ARG A 83 -3.45 -21.86 -4.46
N THR A 84 -2.84 -22.29 -5.56
CA THR A 84 -1.65 -21.62 -6.11
C THR A 84 -1.97 -20.24 -6.66
N ALA A 85 -3.09 -20.09 -7.38
CA ALA A 85 -3.54 -18.78 -7.88
C ALA A 85 -3.86 -17.81 -6.73
N PHE A 86 -4.58 -18.28 -5.71
CA PHE A 86 -4.87 -17.46 -4.52
C PHE A 86 -3.59 -17.08 -3.78
N GLY A 87 -2.66 -18.03 -3.59
CA GLY A 87 -1.36 -17.77 -2.97
C GLY A 87 -0.51 -16.76 -3.74
N ALA A 88 -0.45 -16.86 -5.06
CA ALA A 88 0.28 -15.91 -5.90
C ALA A 88 -0.29 -14.49 -5.83
N LEU A 89 -1.63 -14.35 -5.84
CA LEU A 89 -2.30 -13.06 -5.67
C LEU A 89 -2.08 -12.47 -4.27
N LEU A 90 -2.11 -13.33 -3.24
CA LEU A 90 -1.84 -12.91 -1.88
C LEU A 90 -0.41 -12.38 -1.75
N ILE A 91 0.58 -13.09 -2.29
CA ILE A 91 1.98 -12.63 -2.33
C ILE A 91 2.06 -11.28 -3.05
N ARG A 92 1.43 -11.15 -4.21
CA ARG A 92 1.39 -9.87 -4.95
C ARG A 92 0.80 -8.73 -4.11
N CYS A 93 -0.32 -8.96 -3.42
CA CYS A 93 -0.92 -7.94 -2.57
C CYS A 93 -0.04 -7.58 -1.37
N LEU A 94 0.70 -8.54 -0.83
CA LEU A 94 1.65 -8.30 0.27
C LEU A 94 2.92 -7.58 -0.20
N THR A 95 3.38 -7.84 -1.43
CA THR A 95 4.61 -7.22 -1.97
C THR A 95 4.33 -5.86 -2.62
N GLN A 96 3.11 -5.63 -3.10
CA GLN A 96 2.74 -4.41 -3.79
C GLN A 96 2.27 -3.34 -2.80
N THR A 97 3.21 -2.75 -2.04
CA THR A 97 2.99 -1.48 -1.34
C THR A 97 3.10 -0.34 -2.35
N THR A 98 2.18 -0.26 -3.32
CA THR A 98 2.16 0.88 -4.24
C THR A 98 1.70 2.11 -3.48
N PHE A 99 2.66 2.90 -3.01
CA PHE A 99 2.42 4.30 -2.71
C PHE A 99 2.09 4.98 -4.04
N THR A 100 0.81 5.23 -4.29
CA THR A 100 0.40 6.02 -5.45
C THR A 100 0.75 7.45 -5.12
N ILE A 101 1.79 7.95 -5.78
CA ILE A 101 2.23 9.34 -5.60
C ILE A 101 1.10 10.24 -6.13
N PRO A 102 0.59 11.18 -5.31
CA PRO A 102 -0.59 11.97 -5.68
C PRO A 102 -0.33 13.00 -6.79
N PHE A 103 0.93 13.38 -7.02
CA PHE A 103 1.35 14.32 -8.06
C PHE A 103 2.84 14.15 -8.37
N HIS A 104 3.25 14.42 -9.60
CA HIS A 104 4.65 14.36 -10.03
C HIS A 104 5.29 15.74 -10.13
N ASP A 105 4.54 16.72 -10.63
CA ASP A 105 5.01 18.09 -10.84
C ASP A 105 4.02 19.12 -10.30
N MET A 106 4.46 20.37 -10.21
CA MET A 106 3.65 21.51 -9.76
C MET A 106 2.35 21.68 -10.56
N ARG A 107 2.37 21.40 -11.87
CA ARG A 107 1.16 21.39 -12.73
C ARG A 107 0.18 20.32 -12.27
N SER A 108 0.66 19.07 -12.12
CA SER A 108 -0.18 17.95 -11.65
C SER A 108 -0.69 18.14 -10.22
N LEU A 109 0.07 18.82 -9.36
CA LEU A 109 -0.37 19.21 -8.01
C LEU A 109 -1.62 20.12 -8.10
N LEU A 110 -1.58 21.13 -8.98
CA LEU A 110 -2.66 22.11 -9.13
C LEU A 110 -3.87 21.59 -9.90
N GLU A 111 -3.68 20.67 -10.84
CA GLU A 111 -4.75 20.15 -11.71
C GLU A 111 -5.40 18.87 -11.19
N ASN A 112 -4.58 17.90 -10.77
CA ASN A 112 -5.02 16.53 -10.52
C ASN A 112 -5.14 16.17 -9.04
N SER A 113 -4.66 17.05 -8.14
CA SER A 113 -4.66 16.80 -6.70
C SER A 113 -5.47 17.86 -5.94
N GLN A 114 -5.83 17.55 -4.68
CA GLN A 114 -6.51 18.45 -3.73
C GLN A 114 -5.54 19.10 -2.71
N TYR A 115 -4.23 18.93 -2.89
CA TYR A 115 -3.22 19.39 -1.93
C TYR A 115 -3.04 20.92 -1.93
N ASN A 116 -3.11 21.55 -0.77
CA ASN A 116 -2.81 22.97 -0.63
C ASN A 116 -1.29 23.21 -0.56
N ILE A 117 -0.83 24.33 -1.10
CA ILE A 117 0.60 24.68 -1.15
C ILE A 117 0.94 25.54 0.06
N LEU A 118 1.90 25.10 0.87
CA LEU A 118 2.41 25.84 2.00
C LEU A 118 3.72 26.53 1.67
N THR A 119 3.82 27.79 2.09
CA THR A 119 5.07 28.56 2.02
C THR A 119 5.31 29.32 3.33
N LEU A 120 6.57 29.62 3.60
CA LEU A 120 6.98 30.45 4.73
C LEU A 120 6.79 31.93 4.43
N ASN A 121 6.31 32.71 5.40
CA ASN A 121 6.18 34.15 5.27
C ASN A 121 7.56 34.83 5.11
N GLY A 122 7.66 35.82 4.24
CA GLY A 122 8.90 36.50 3.84
C GLY A 122 9.84 35.68 2.95
N SER A 123 9.42 34.49 2.49
CA SER A 123 10.30 33.60 1.70
C SER A 123 10.16 33.82 0.19
N LEU A 124 11.20 33.46 -0.56
CA LEU A 124 11.19 33.49 -2.02
C LEU A 124 10.03 32.66 -2.61
N PRO A 125 9.74 31.42 -2.13
CA PRO A 125 8.55 30.68 -2.53
C PRO A 125 7.22 31.45 -2.42
N GLN A 126 7.02 32.20 -1.32
CA GLN A 126 5.81 33.01 -1.15
C GLN A 126 5.78 34.16 -2.16
N LEU A 127 6.91 34.84 -2.38
CA LEU A 127 7.00 35.93 -3.34
C LEU A 127 6.71 35.45 -4.76
N ALA A 128 7.26 34.29 -5.14
CA ALA A 128 7.02 33.65 -6.44
C ALA A 128 5.54 33.29 -6.66
N MET A 129 4.82 32.93 -5.59
CA MET A 129 3.38 32.60 -5.64
C MET A 129 2.47 33.83 -5.52
N SER A 130 3.01 35.04 -5.34
CA SER A 130 2.21 36.26 -5.17
C SER A 130 1.85 36.94 -6.49
N ALA A 131 0.68 37.58 -6.55
CA ALA A 131 0.12 38.25 -7.74
C ALA A 131 1.06 39.28 -8.39
N LYS A 132 1.95 39.89 -7.59
CA LYS A 132 2.90 40.90 -8.06
C LYS A 132 4.06 40.30 -8.86
N ALA A 133 4.24 38.99 -8.79
CA ALA A 133 5.30 38.24 -9.44
C ALA A 133 4.81 37.47 -10.68
N LEU A 134 3.87 38.05 -11.44
CA LEU A 134 3.27 37.43 -12.62
C LEU A 134 4.32 37.04 -13.69
N HIS A 135 5.45 37.74 -13.75
CA HIS A 135 6.62 37.37 -14.56
C HIS A 135 7.48 36.22 -14.00
N LEU A 136 7.42 35.93 -12.70
CA LEU A 136 8.09 34.76 -12.13
C LEU A 136 7.23 33.49 -12.31
N LEU A 137 5.91 33.64 -12.49
CA LEU A 137 5.00 32.53 -12.79
C LEU A 137 5.28 31.88 -14.15
N SER A 138 5.79 32.64 -15.14
CA SER A 138 6.27 32.05 -16.41
C SER A 138 7.50 31.16 -16.22
N LEU A 139 8.38 31.47 -15.25
CA LEU A 139 9.51 30.61 -14.87
C LEU A 139 9.05 29.30 -14.22
N LEU A 140 7.86 29.28 -13.60
CA LEU A 140 7.32 28.06 -12.97
C LEU A 140 6.72 27.08 -13.98
N SER A 141 6.71 27.38 -15.29
CA SER A 141 6.02 26.59 -16.34
C SER A 141 4.50 26.46 -16.15
N ILE A 142 3.91 27.46 -15.48
CA ILE A 142 2.49 27.53 -15.09
C ILE A 142 1.74 28.58 -15.95
N GLU A 143 2.22 28.87 -17.16
CA GLU A 143 1.66 29.94 -18.02
C GLU A 143 0.16 29.78 -18.31
N ASP A 144 -0.37 28.55 -18.29
CA ASP A 144 -1.76 28.25 -18.64
C ASP A 144 -2.73 28.20 -17.44
N ILE A 145 -2.24 28.25 -16.19
CA ILE A 145 -3.09 28.07 -15.00
C ILE A 145 -3.54 29.43 -14.45
N PRO A 146 -4.85 29.67 -14.26
CA PRO A 146 -5.34 30.91 -13.68
C PRO A 146 -4.73 31.17 -12.29
N TYR A 147 -4.15 32.35 -12.09
CA TYR A 147 -3.56 32.75 -10.81
C TYR A 147 -4.53 32.59 -9.63
N GLU A 148 -5.83 32.84 -9.84
CA GLU A 148 -6.86 32.66 -8.82
C GLU A 148 -6.91 31.23 -8.26
N LYS A 149 -6.65 30.22 -9.09
CA LYS A 149 -6.63 28.81 -8.69
C LYS A 149 -5.44 28.52 -7.78
N VAL A 150 -4.29 29.13 -8.06
CA VAL A 150 -3.08 29.03 -7.25
C VAL A 150 -3.27 29.77 -5.93
N ALA A 151 -3.76 31.01 -5.97
CA ALA A 151 -3.97 31.85 -4.80
C ALA A 151 -4.98 31.25 -3.81
N LYS A 152 -6.05 30.59 -4.29
CA LYS A 152 -7.02 29.89 -3.43
C LYS A 152 -6.41 28.72 -2.65
N ARG A 153 -5.38 28.07 -3.21
CA ARG A 153 -4.72 26.90 -2.62
C ARG A 153 -3.41 27.24 -1.91
N HIS A 154 -3.00 28.50 -1.94
CA HIS A 154 -1.77 28.98 -1.33
C HIS A 154 -2.02 29.38 0.13
N VAL A 155 -1.31 28.73 1.04
CA VAL A 155 -1.40 28.98 2.49
C VAL A 155 -0.03 29.42 3.00
N ILE A 156 -0.01 30.52 3.75
CA ILE A 156 1.21 31.12 4.27
C ILE A 156 1.31 30.83 5.77
N LYS A 157 2.48 30.38 6.21
CA LYS A 157 2.78 30.13 7.63
C LYS A 157 3.88 31.05 8.14
N SER A 158 3.78 31.45 9.41
CA SER A 158 4.70 32.39 10.04
C SER A 158 6.04 31.76 10.44
N SER A 159 6.03 30.49 10.83
CA SER A 159 7.22 29.77 11.29
C SER A 159 7.45 28.50 10.51
N MET A 160 8.72 28.13 10.36
CA MET A 160 9.13 26.89 9.72
C MET A 160 8.62 25.67 10.49
N GLU A 161 8.63 25.72 11.83
CA GLU A 161 8.10 24.66 12.69
C GLU A 161 6.59 24.46 12.48
N GLU A 162 5.83 25.54 12.42
CA GLU A 162 4.38 25.49 12.18
C GLU A 162 4.07 24.92 10.79
N MET A 163 4.86 25.30 9.78
CA MET A 163 4.74 24.79 8.42
C MET A 163 4.98 23.28 8.36
N TYR A 164 6.08 22.80 8.97
CA TYR A 164 6.35 21.35 9.06
C TYR A 164 5.27 20.64 9.85
N ARG A 165 4.91 21.14 11.05
CA ARG A 165 3.86 20.54 11.88
C ARG A 165 2.56 20.38 11.10
N THR A 166 2.14 21.39 10.34
CA THR A 166 0.92 21.35 9.52
C THR A 166 0.96 20.21 8.50
N VAL A 167 2.08 20.03 7.79
CA VAL A 167 2.22 18.98 6.75
C VAL A 167 2.34 17.59 7.37
N CYS A 168 3.04 17.46 8.49
CA CYS A 168 3.21 16.15 9.13
C CYS A 168 1.89 15.67 9.78
N THR A 169 0.97 16.57 10.13
CA THR A 169 -0.31 16.21 10.79
C THR A 169 -1.51 16.13 9.86
N SER A 170 -1.40 16.62 8.62
CA SER A 170 -2.55 16.77 7.73
C SER A 170 -2.23 16.30 6.32
N ASP A 171 -3.08 15.44 5.78
CA ASP A 171 -2.80 14.67 4.56
C ASP A 171 -2.92 15.46 3.25
N ASN A 172 -3.34 16.72 3.28
CA ASN A 172 -3.68 17.50 2.08
C ASN A 172 -2.81 18.75 1.90
N TYR A 173 -1.53 18.70 2.30
CA TYR A 173 -0.61 19.81 2.14
C TYR A 173 0.72 19.41 1.50
N ALA A 174 1.21 20.26 0.62
CA ALA A 174 2.54 20.15 0.01
C ALA A 174 3.34 21.40 0.38
N ILE A 175 4.62 21.24 0.70
CA ILE A 175 5.51 22.38 1.00
C ILE A 175 6.25 22.79 -0.26
N PHE A 176 6.20 24.08 -0.59
CA PHE A 176 7.10 24.66 -1.59
C PHE A 176 8.27 25.37 -0.90
N MET A 177 9.45 24.76 -0.96
CA MET A 177 10.66 25.25 -0.28
C MET A 177 11.94 24.83 -1.02
N ALA A 178 13.06 25.43 -0.64
CA ALA A 178 14.37 25.09 -1.20
C ALA A 178 14.87 23.73 -0.70
N ALA A 179 15.53 22.98 -1.59
CA ALA A 179 15.96 21.61 -1.34
C ALA A 179 17.00 21.50 -0.22
N ASP A 180 17.94 22.45 -0.16
CA ASP A 180 18.97 22.55 0.87
C ASP A 180 18.38 22.73 2.28
N ILE A 181 17.32 23.54 2.42
CA ILE A 181 16.62 23.71 3.70
C ILE A 181 15.94 22.41 4.10
N LYS A 182 15.32 21.69 3.14
CA LYS A 182 14.71 20.37 3.40
C LYS A 182 15.77 19.36 3.85
N GLN A 183 16.93 19.31 3.20
CA GLN A 183 18.00 18.38 3.56
C GLN A 183 18.58 18.70 4.94
N ALA A 184 18.84 19.99 5.23
CA ALA A 184 19.44 20.40 6.49
C ALA A 184 18.49 20.27 7.69
N ARG A 185 17.18 20.50 7.50
CA ARG A 185 16.21 20.61 8.61
C ARG A 185 15.04 19.64 8.55
N GLY A 186 14.65 19.19 7.36
CA GLY A 186 13.43 18.38 7.17
C GLY A 186 13.43 17.11 7.98
N ALA A 187 14.60 16.46 8.11
CA ALA A 187 14.76 15.27 8.93
C ALA A 187 14.34 15.48 10.39
N TYR A 188 14.51 16.67 10.99
CA TYR A 188 14.21 16.88 12.42
C TYR A 188 12.71 16.91 12.73
N PHE A 189 11.86 17.22 11.76
CA PHE A 189 10.41 17.33 11.96
C PHE A 189 9.66 16.07 11.50
N CYS A 190 9.68 15.77 10.20
CA CYS A 190 9.13 14.54 9.64
C CYS A 190 9.73 14.23 8.27
N LEU A 191 9.56 13.00 7.82
CA LEU A 191 10.05 12.54 6.53
C LEU A 191 9.16 13.05 5.40
N LEU A 192 9.66 14.07 4.68
CA LEU A 192 9.02 14.56 3.46
C LEU A 192 9.81 14.10 2.24
N ASN A 193 9.10 13.48 1.30
CA ASN A 193 9.67 13.07 0.03
C ASN A 193 9.61 14.24 -0.96
N PRO A 194 10.75 14.65 -1.55
CA PRO A 194 10.75 15.63 -2.62
C PRO A 194 10.00 15.06 -3.84
N MET A 195 9.21 15.90 -4.51
CA MET A 195 8.43 15.52 -5.69
C MET A 195 8.80 16.43 -6.86
N GLY A 196 8.91 15.83 -8.04
CA GLY A 196 9.17 16.54 -9.29
C GLY A 196 10.60 17.04 -9.45
N THR A 197 10.78 17.88 -10.46
CA THR A 197 12.04 18.57 -10.73
C THR A 197 12.14 19.90 -9.99
N SER A 198 13.35 20.45 -9.88
CA SER A 198 13.54 21.77 -9.29
C SER A 198 12.79 22.81 -10.13
N ILE A 199 11.80 23.45 -9.50
CA ILE A 199 10.96 24.44 -10.17
C ILE A 199 11.74 25.74 -10.41
N MET A 200 12.71 26.05 -9.54
CA MET A 200 13.54 27.25 -9.65
C MET A 200 14.97 26.94 -9.21
N GLU A 201 15.95 27.37 -10.00
CA GLU A 201 17.36 27.35 -9.61
C GLU A 201 17.75 28.74 -9.08
N ASN A 202 18.19 28.79 -7.83
CA ASN A 202 18.61 30.01 -7.18
C ASN A 202 19.96 29.80 -6.48
N TRP A 203 20.77 30.86 -6.46
CA TRP A 203 22.08 30.86 -5.81
C TRP A 203 22.01 31.57 -4.46
N ILE A 204 22.58 30.94 -3.43
CA ILE A 204 22.75 31.58 -2.13
C ILE A 204 23.94 32.54 -2.24
N VAL A 205 23.68 33.83 -2.06
CA VAL A 205 24.69 34.88 -2.13
C VAL A 205 24.71 35.70 -0.85
N SER A 206 25.88 36.27 -0.53
CA SER A 206 26.01 37.20 0.59
C SER A 206 25.69 38.62 0.13
N GLY A 207 24.72 39.26 0.80
CA GLY A 207 24.46 40.68 0.64
C GLY A 207 25.51 41.50 1.40
N ILE A 208 26.19 42.42 0.72
CA ILE A 208 27.17 43.33 1.33
C ILE A 208 26.72 44.77 1.09
N ALA A 209 26.89 45.64 2.08
CA ALA A 209 26.59 47.06 1.95
C ALA A 209 27.32 47.69 0.76
N ARG A 210 26.63 48.61 0.07
CA ARG A 210 27.22 49.34 -1.06
C ARG A 210 28.48 50.05 -0.59
N ASN A 211 29.56 49.93 -1.37
CA ASN A 211 30.89 50.50 -1.09
C ASN A 211 31.62 49.93 0.15
N PHE A 212 31.31 48.71 0.57
CA PHE A 212 32.07 48.05 1.62
C PHE A 212 33.54 47.82 1.22
N ARG A 213 34.47 48.38 2.01
CA ARG A 213 35.91 48.42 1.71
C ARG A 213 36.54 47.04 1.44
N TYR A 214 36.07 46.00 2.12
CA TYR A 214 36.69 44.66 2.07
C TYR A 214 35.96 43.67 1.15
N LYS A 215 35.02 44.13 0.31
CA LYS A 215 34.28 43.25 -0.61
C LYS A 215 35.22 42.34 -1.42
N ARG A 216 36.26 42.93 -2.03
CA ARG A 216 37.22 42.18 -2.86
C ARG A 216 37.94 41.08 -2.07
N THR A 217 38.30 41.34 -0.82
CA THR A 217 38.98 40.34 0.02
C THR A 217 38.05 39.17 0.33
N ILE A 218 36.78 39.44 0.62
CA ILE A 218 35.75 38.42 0.87
C ILE A 218 35.52 37.58 -0.38
N ASP A 219 35.35 38.21 -1.54
CA ASP A 219 35.12 37.51 -2.81
C ASP A 219 36.28 36.55 -3.14
N VAL A 220 37.53 37.01 -2.99
CA VAL A 220 38.72 36.17 -3.20
C VAL A 220 38.78 35.01 -2.20
N ALA A 221 38.41 35.24 -0.94
CA ALA A 221 38.39 34.20 0.08
C ALA A 221 37.35 33.11 -0.23
N ILE A 222 36.15 33.49 -0.66
CA ILE A 222 35.09 32.56 -1.06
C ILE A 222 35.55 31.68 -2.23
N ILE A 223 36.17 32.28 -3.26
CA ILE A 223 36.71 31.51 -4.40
C ILE A 223 37.74 30.49 -3.92
N LYS A 224 38.70 30.91 -3.08
CA LYS A 224 39.70 29.99 -2.52
C LYS A 224 39.07 28.86 -1.71
N PHE A 225 38.01 29.13 -0.94
CA PHE A 225 37.29 28.09 -0.19
C PHE A 225 36.61 27.07 -1.10
N HIS A 226 36.15 27.48 -2.28
CA HIS A 226 35.64 26.55 -3.29
C HIS A 226 36.78 25.76 -3.95
N GLU A 227 37.89 26.40 -4.32
CA GLU A 227 39.04 25.76 -4.97
C GLU A 227 39.65 24.64 -4.13
N VAL A 228 39.83 24.88 -2.82
CA VAL A 228 40.38 23.87 -1.89
C VAL A 228 39.35 22.82 -1.46
N GLY A 229 38.09 22.95 -1.91
CA GLY A 229 37.01 22.03 -1.54
C GLY A 229 36.48 22.20 -0.11
N PHE A 230 36.84 23.27 0.59
CA PHE A 230 36.38 23.53 1.96
C PHE A 230 34.86 23.65 2.05
N ILE A 231 34.24 24.33 1.09
CA ILE A 231 32.77 24.44 1.02
C ILE A 231 32.12 23.06 0.83
N ASN A 232 32.68 22.22 -0.04
CA ASN A 232 32.16 20.86 -0.26
C ASN A 232 32.25 20.01 1.02
N ALA A 233 33.33 20.16 1.80
CA ALA A 233 33.46 19.50 3.09
C ALA A 233 32.40 19.98 4.11
N LEU A 234 32.11 21.28 4.15
CA LEU A 234 31.06 21.83 5.01
C LEU A 234 29.66 21.33 4.61
N VAL A 235 29.31 21.38 3.33
CA VAL A 235 28.03 20.86 2.81
C VAL A 235 27.88 19.39 3.17
N LYS A 236 28.93 18.59 2.97
CA LYS A 236 28.89 17.16 3.30
C LYS A 236 28.68 16.89 4.79
N ARG A 237 29.29 17.70 5.65
CA ARG A 237 29.21 17.53 7.10
C ARG A 237 27.87 17.96 7.68
N PHE A 238 27.31 19.08 7.21
CA PHE A 238 26.14 19.70 7.83
C PHE A 238 24.81 19.44 7.11
N ILE A 239 24.84 19.17 5.80
CA ILE A 239 23.62 18.99 4.99
C ILE A 239 23.38 17.51 4.70
N THR A 240 24.32 16.82 4.05
CA THR A 240 24.08 15.43 3.59
C THR A 240 24.22 14.35 4.66
N PHE A 241 24.85 14.64 5.81
CA PHE A 241 24.90 13.70 6.93
C PHE A 241 23.50 13.45 7.52
N VAL A 242 22.64 14.46 7.52
CA VAL A 242 21.31 14.42 8.14
C VAL A 242 20.33 13.57 7.33
N ASP A 243 20.37 13.64 6.00
CA ASP A 243 19.51 12.82 5.11
C ASP A 243 19.74 11.32 5.29
N ARG A 244 20.99 10.87 5.49
CA ARG A 244 21.33 9.44 5.61
C ARG A 244 20.81 8.76 6.87
N ILE A 245 20.48 9.52 7.91
CA ILE A 245 20.07 8.96 9.21
C ILE A 245 18.61 8.50 9.17
N LYS A 246 17.80 9.00 8.23
CA LYS A 246 16.35 8.82 8.29
C LYS A 246 15.66 8.29 7.04
N GLU A 247 16.31 8.11 5.90
CA GLU A 247 15.71 7.31 4.83
C GLU A 247 15.68 5.85 5.30
N PRO A 248 14.52 5.30 5.71
CA PRO A 248 14.48 3.88 6.01
C PRO A 248 14.83 3.15 4.71
N PRO A 249 15.57 2.04 4.78
CA PRO A 249 15.66 1.15 3.63
C PRO A 249 14.24 0.79 3.17
N ASN A 250 14.09 0.29 1.95
CA ASN A 250 12.85 -0.36 1.49
C ASN A 250 12.57 -1.59 2.37
N ILE A 251 12.17 -1.35 3.63
CA ILE A 251 11.81 -2.36 4.60
C ILE A 251 10.39 -2.70 4.24
N ILE A 252 10.19 -3.93 3.78
CA ILE A 252 8.88 -4.53 3.62
C ILE A 252 8.19 -4.38 4.99
N GLU A 253 7.13 -3.59 5.05
CA GLU A 253 6.40 -3.39 6.30
C GLU A 253 5.90 -4.76 6.80
N PRO A 254 6.13 -5.10 8.07
CA PRO A 254 5.65 -6.36 8.62
C PRO A 254 4.11 -6.37 8.61
N ILE A 255 3.54 -7.56 8.41
CA ILE A 255 2.09 -7.77 8.42
C ILE A 255 1.55 -7.41 9.81
N ASN A 256 0.74 -6.36 9.89
CA ASN A 256 0.10 -5.95 11.15
C ASN A 256 -1.05 -6.88 11.54
N MET A 257 -1.31 -7.00 12.84
CA MET A 257 -2.39 -7.84 13.39
C MET A 257 -3.78 -7.41 12.89
N GLU A 258 -3.96 -6.13 12.56
CA GLU A 258 -5.19 -5.61 11.93
C GLU A 258 -5.51 -6.29 10.60
N GLN A 259 -4.48 -6.63 9.81
CA GLN A 259 -4.67 -7.29 8.51
C GLN A 259 -5.13 -8.75 8.67
N ILE A 260 -4.78 -9.40 9.78
CA ILE A 260 -5.10 -10.81 10.08
C ILE A 260 -6.40 -10.94 10.90
N HIS A 261 -6.89 -9.85 11.50
CA HIS A 261 -8.04 -9.84 12.41
C HIS A 261 -9.28 -10.60 11.86
N LEU A 262 -9.58 -10.44 10.57
CA LEU A 262 -10.73 -11.09 9.94
C LEU A 262 -10.62 -12.62 9.92
N ILE A 263 -9.40 -13.17 9.77
CA ILE A 263 -9.16 -14.63 9.82
C ILE A 263 -9.41 -15.15 11.24
N LEU A 264 -8.91 -14.44 12.25
CA LEU A 264 -9.09 -14.81 13.65
C LEU A 264 -10.57 -14.76 14.04
N LEU A 265 -11.31 -13.77 13.52
CA LEU A 265 -12.74 -13.65 13.74
C LEU A 265 -13.53 -14.79 13.07
N LEU A 266 -13.18 -15.19 11.85
CA LEU A 266 -13.75 -16.36 11.19
C LEU A 266 -13.50 -17.65 11.98
N LEU A 267 -12.28 -17.84 12.48
CA LEU A 267 -11.92 -19.00 13.29
C LEU A 267 -12.71 -19.04 14.60
N SER A 268 -12.81 -17.91 15.30
CA SER A 268 -13.56 -17.78 16.55
C SER A 268 -15.05 -18.07 16.34
N ASN A 269 -15.66 -17.49 15.30
CA ASN A 269 -17.05 -17.76 14.96
C ASN A 269 -17.28 -19.23 14.57
N GLY A 270 -16.34 -19.85 13.84
CA GLY A 270 -16.41 -21.26 13.52
C GLY A 270 -16.38 -22.16 14.76
N PHE A 271 -15.53 -21.82 15.74
CA PHE A 271 -15.46 -22.55 17.01
C PHE A 271 -16.76 -22.43 17.82
N LEU A 272 -17.31 -21.21 17.93
CA LEU A 272 -18.59 -20.98 18.60
C LEU A 272 -19.75 -21.74 17.93
N LEU A 273 -19.82 -21.70 16.60
CA LEU A 273 -20.86 -22.42 15.86
C LEU A 273 -20.76 -23.94 16.07
N SER A 274 -19.54 -24.49 16.05
CA SER A 274 -19.32 -25.91 16.33
C SER A 274 -19.78 -26.28 17.74
N PHE A 275 -19.53 -25.43 18.73
CA PHE A 275 -19.96 -25.67 20.12
C PHE A 275 -21.49 -25.64 20.26
N ILE A 276 -22.16 -24.72 19.56
CA ILE A 276 -23.62 -24.64 19.51
C ILE A 276 -24.22 -25.92 18.89
N VAL A 277 -23.70 -26.36 17.73
CA VAL A 277 -24.17 -27.58 17.06
C VAL A 277 -23.97 -28.81 17.95
N PHE A 278 -22.81 -28.94 18.59
CA PHE A 278 -22.53 -30.02 19.53
C PHE A 278 -23.50 -30.03 20.72
N SER A 279 -23.81 -28.86 21.27
CA SER A 279 -24.79 -28.72 22.37
C SER A 279 -26.19 -29.15 21.93
N PHE A 280 -26.63 -28.76 20.73
CA PHE A 280 -27.91 -29.21 20.16
C PHE A 280 -27.95 -30.72 19.92
N GLU A 281 -26.85 -31.32 19.47
CA GLU A 281 -26.75 -32.78 19.28
C GLU A 281 -26.92 -33.53 20.60
N ILE A 282 -26.27 -33.07 21.67
CA ILE A 282 -26.44 -33.63 23.02
C ILE A 282 -27.89 -33.51 23.48
N ILE A 283 -28.49 -32.33 23.38
CA ILE A 283 -29.88 -32.11 23.83
C ILE A 283 -30.84 -33.00 23.04
N THR A 284 -30.70 -33.07 21.72
CA THR A 284 -31.57 -33.91 20.88
C THR A 284 -31.36 -35.40 21.14
N PHE A 285 -30.14 -35.84 21.45
CA PHE A 285 -29.87 -37.21 21.86
C PHE A 285 -30.57 -37.56 23.18
N TYR A 286 -30.45 -36.71 24.20
CA TYR A 286 -31.09 -36.95 25.50
C TYR A 286 -32.63 -36.83 25.45
N CYS A 287 -33.19 -35.87 24.70
CA CYS A 287 -34.64 -35.70 24.57
C CYS A 287 -35.33 -36.79 23.74
N LYS A 288 -34.60 -37.56 22.92
CA LYS A 288 -35.15 -38.62 22.05
C LYS A 288 -35.05 -40.02 22.66
N VAL A 289 -34.36 -40.13 23.81
CA VAL A 289 -34.22 -41.38 24.60
C VAL A 289 -35.31 -41.51 25.67
N HIS A 290 -36.16 -40.48 25.84
CA HIS A 290 -37.44 -40.55 26.56
C HIS A 290 -38.61 -40.60 25.58
#